data_AF-A0A1F5YW09-F1
#
_entry.id   AF-A0A1F5YW09-F1
#
_cell.length_a   1.000
_cell.length_b   1.000
_cell.length_c   1.000
_cell.angle_alpha   90.00
_cell.angle_beta   90.00
_cell.angle_gamma   90.00
#
_symmetry.space_group_name_H-M   'P 1'
#
loop_
_entity.id
_entity.type
_entity.pdbx_description
1 polymer ?
#
loop_
_entity_poly.entity_id
_entity_poly.type
_entity_poly.pdbx_seq_one_letter_code
_entity_poly.pdbx_strand_id
1 'polypeptide(L)'
;MSHEQPSGFEPDDIVYHGPFTLNFRTGMCLRPDGEVVHLAPRMMDLFLMLRIHELRSIEELMSTLGEFDDAAASLRTGHEISGITVREDTLRVMISSLRKLLGPDAVLTTWGFGYSLNPVASTDLFESQAE
;
A
#
# COMPACT_ATOMS: atom_id res chain seq x y z
N MET A 1 18.23 29.26 -0.91
CA MET A 1 17.44 28.80 -2.07
C MET A 1 16.17 28.22 -1.50
N SER A 2 15.03 28.90 -1.70
CA SER A 2 13.75 28.49 -1.13
C SER A 2 13.17 27.39 -2.01
N HIS A 3 13.02 26.18 -1.46
CA HIS A 3 12.22 25.14 -2.11
C HIS A 3 10.75 25.54 -1.99
N GLU A 4 10.15 25.97 -3.10
CA GLU A 4 8.70 26.10 -3.20
C GLU A 4 8.10 24.68 -3.06
N GLN A 5 7.48 24.41 -1.91
CA GLN A 5 6.67 23.21 -1.74
C GLN A 5 5.45 23.31 -2.66
N PRO A 6 5.11 22.26 -3.41
CA PRO A 6 3.90 22.25 -4.22
C PRO A 6 2.67 22.45 -3.32
N SER A 7 1.87 23.45 -3.65
CA SER A 7 0.63 23.80 -2.96
C SER A 7 -0.36 22.64 -3.02
N GLY A 8 -0.63 22.02 -1.86
CA GLY A 8 -1.51 20.85 -1.74
C GLY A 8 -1.07 19.84 -0.67
N PHE A 9 0.12 20.00 -0.09
CA PHE A 9 0.66 19.15 0.98
C PHE A 9 0.65 19.93 2.30
N GLU A 10 -0.47 19.91 3.04
CA GLU A 10 -0.47 20.38 4.44
C GLU A 10 0.35 19.41 5.29
N PRO A 11 1.26 19.88 6.17
CA PRO A 11 2.27 19.03 6.82
C PRO A 11 1.68 17.93 7.72
N ASP A 12 0.49 18.15 8.28
CA ASP A 12 -0.20 17.18 9.14
C ASP A 12 -0.85 16.02 8.38
N ASP A 13 -1.01 16.12 7.04
CA ASP A 13 -1.61 15.07 6.22
C ASP A 13 -0.58 14.15 5.54
N ILE A 14 0.70 14.31 5.86
CA ILE A 14 1.80 13.66 5.14
C ILE A 14 2.41 12.54 5.97
N VAL A 15 2.48 11.35 5.37
CA VAL A 15 3.17 10.19 5.91
C VAL A 15 4.39 9.88 5.06
N TYR A 16 5.55 9.87 5.70
CA TYR A 16 6.80 9.42 5.09
C TYR A 16 7.03 7.94 5.44
N HIS A 17 7.46 7.16 4.45
CA HIS A 17 7.97 5.81 4.64
C HIS A 17 9.09 5.52 3.65
N GLY A 18 10.32 5.49 4.15
CA GLY A 18 11.51 5.31 3.31
C GLY A 18 11.52 6.36 2.19
N PRO A 19 11.48 5.94 0.92
CA PRO A 19 11.50 6.84 -0.24
C PRO A 19 10.11 7.30 -0.70
N PHE A 20 9.04 6.88 -0.02
CA PHE A 20 7.67 7.26 -0.36
C PHE A 20 7.17 8.41 0.52
N THR A 21 6.43 9.33 -0.10
CA THR A 21 5.72 10.41 0.60
C THR A 21 4.24 10.36 0.24
N LEU A 22 3.39 10.00 1.18
CA LEU A 22 1.94 9.89 1.01
C LEU A 22 1.23 11.08 1.65
N ASN A 23 0.41 11.79 0.89
CA ASN A 23 -0.64 12.64 1.45
C ASN A 23 -1.90 11.80 1.64
N PHE A 24 -2.24 11.47 2.89
CA PHE A 24 -3.37 10.58 3.17
C PHE A 24 -4.74 11.27 3.04
N ARG A 25 -4.78 12.61 2.98
CA ARG A 25 -6.01 13.35 2.71
C ARG A 25 -6.39 13.28 1.23
N THR A 26 -5.40 13.40 0.34
CA THR A 26 -5.63 13.43 -1.11
C THR A 26 -5.38 12.08 -1.80
N GLY A 27 -4.79 11.11 -1.09
CA GLY A 27 -4.37 9.83 -1.66
C GLY A 27 -3.17 9.92 -2.60
N MET A 28 -2.51 11.08 -2.69
CA MET A 28 -1.35 11.27 -3.56
C MET A 28 -0.09 10.71 -2.91
N CYS A 29 0.58 9.79 -3.61
CA CYS A 29 1.86 9.23 -3.19
C CYS A 29 2.95 9.64 -4.17
N LEU A 30 3.96 10.35 -3.67
CA LEU A 30 5.21 10.61 -4.38
C LEU A 30 6.11 9.39 -4.25
N ARG A 31 6.59 8.91 -5.40
CA ARG A 31 7.52 7.78 -5.52
C ARG A 31 8.98 8.25 -5.55
N PRO A 32 9.95 7.34 -5.34
CA PRO A 32 11.38 7.67 -5.39
C PRO A 32 11.86 8.28 -6.72
N ASP A 33 11.20 7.96 -7.83
CA ASP A 33 11.49 8.50 -9.17
C ASP A 33 10.95 9.92 -9.40
N GLY A 34 10.24 10.48 -8.42
CA GLY A 34 9.60 11.79 -8.52
C GLY A 34 8.21 11.76 -9.18
N GLU A 35 7.71 10.59 -9.62
CA GLU A 35 6.35 10.48 -10.13
C GLU A 35 5.32 10.50 -8.98
N VAL A 36 4.17 11.12 -9.23
CA VAL A 36 3.05 11.14 -8.29
C VAL A 36 1.97 10.19 -8.78
N VAL A 37 1.63 9.21 -7.93
CA VAL A 37 0.54 8.27 -8.18
C VAL A 37 -0.61 8.49 -7.21
N HIS A 38 -1.82 8.17 -7.64
CA HIS A 38 -3.01 8.27 -6.80
C HIS A 38 -3.37 6.89 -6.23
N LEU A 39 -3.37 6.76 -4.91
CA LEU A 39 -3.82 5.57 -4.20
C LEU A 39 -5.31 5.67 -3.92
N ALA A 40 -6.08 4.67 -4.36
CA ALA A 40 -7.46 4.52 -3.94
C ALA A 40 -7.53 4.30 -2.41
N PRO A 41 -8.66 4.62 -1.74
CA PRO A 41 -8.77 4.55 -0.28
C PRO A 41 -8.27 3.21 0.31
N ARG A 42 -8.71 2.07 -0.23
CA ARG A 42 -8.27 0.74 0.23
C ARG A 42 -6.76 0.48 0.08
N MET A 43 -6.14 1.08 -0.93
CA MET A 43 -4.69 0.96 -1.17
C MET A 43 -3.91 1.84 -0.18
N MET A 44 -4.49 2.98 0.16
CA MET A 44 -3.97 3.88 1.19
C MET A 44 -4.06 3.24 2.58
N ASP A 45 -5.19 2.59 2.91
CA ASP A 45 -5.34 1.83 4.16
C ASP A 45 -4.28 0.74 4.27
N LEU A 46 -4.11 -0.05 3.19
CA LEU A 46 -3.07 -1.08 3.14
C LEU A 46 -1.66 -0.50 3.31
N PHE A 47 -1.35 0.61 2.64
CA PHE A 47 -0.06 1.29 2.80
C PHE A 47 0.17 1.74 4.24
N LEU A 48 -0.80 2.42 4.86
CA LEU A 48 -0.70 2.91 6.23
C LEU A 48 -0.57 1.76 7.23
N MET A 49 -1.31 0.66 7.03
CA MET A 49 -1.20 -0.54 7.86
C MET A 49 0.19 -1.18 7.81
N LEU A 50 0.76 -1.32 6.61
CA LEU A 50 2.12 -1.83 6.43
C LEU A 50 3.20 -0.85 6.90
N ARG A 51 2.88 0.45 7.03
CA ARG A 51 3.80 1.48 7.53
C ARG A 51 3.89 1.49 9.04
N ILE A 52 2.78 1.28 9.75
CA ILE A 52 2.73 1.32 11.23
C ILE A 52 3.47 0.11 11.82
N HIS A 53 3.48 -1.02 11.11
CA HIS A 53 4.03 -2.28 11.61
C HIS A 53 5.11 -2.81 10.64
N GLU A 54 6.31 -3.08 11.15
CA GLU A 54 7.44 -3.54 10.35
C GLU A 54 7.21 -4.89 9.65
N LEU A 55 6.32 -5.74 10.18
CA LEU A 55 5.89 -6.99 9.57
C LEU A 55 4.47 -7.29 10.03
N ARG A 56 3.55 -7.57 9.09
CA ARG A 56 2.18 -7.96 9.41
C ARG A 56 1.86 -9.32 8.82
N SER A 57 1.23 -10.16 9.63
CA SER A 57 0.78 -11.45 9.16
C SER A 57 -0.39 -11.33 8.19
N ILE A 58 -0.55 -12.34 7.33
CA ILE A 58 -1.71 -12.42 6.42
C ILE A 58 -3.01 -12.34 7.23
N GLU A 59 -3.08 -13.04 8.36
CA GLU A 59 -4.25 -13.04 9.26
C GLU A 59 -4.51 -11.65 9.86
N GLU A 60 -3.48 -10.95 10.33
CA GLU A 60 -3.62 -9.60 10.91
C GLU A 60 -4.03 -8.57 9.85
N LEU A 61 -3.51 -8.68 8.63
CA LEU A 61 -3.91 -7.82 7.52
C LEU A 61 -5.37 -8.09 7.14
N MET A 62 -5.76 -9.37 7.03
CA MET A 62 -7.13 -9.75 6.71
C MET A 62 -8.11 -9.34 7.81
N SER A 63 -7.78 -9.49 9.09
CA SER A 63 -8.65 -9.09 10.20
C SER A 63 -8.96 -7.60 10.11
N THR A 64 -7.92 -6.77 10.07
CA THR A 64 -8.09 -5.31 10.02
C THR A 64 -8.77 -4.86 8.73
N LEU A 65 -8.39 -5.37 7.55
CA LEU A 65 -9.04 -5.00 6.29
C LEU A 65 -10.48 -5.52 6.19
N GLY A 66 -10.78 -6.66 6.80
CA GLY A 66 -12.10 -7.24 6.77
C GLY A 66 -13.09 -6.62 7.73
N GLU A 67 -12.65 -5.99 8.82
CA GLU A 67 -13.53 -5.12 9.63
C GLU A 67 -14.13 -3.98 8.79
N PHE A 68 -13.37 -3.47 7.79
CA PHE A 68 -13.87 -2.50 6.82
C PHE A 68 -14.77 -3.12 5.74
N ASP A 69 -14.51 -4.37 5.34
CA ASP A 69 -15.36 -5.09 4.38
C ASP A 69 -16.68 -5.59 5.01
N ASP A 70 -16.73 -6.02 6.27
CA ASP A 70 -17.98 -6.41 6.95
C ASP A 70 -18.95 -5.22 7.11
N ALA A 71 -18.43 -4.01 7.33
CA ALA A 71 -19.22 -2.78 7.30
C ALA A 71 -19.81 -2.49 5.91
N ALA A 72 -19.07 -2.80 4.84
CA ALA A 72 -19.49 -2.61 3.45
C ALA A 72 -20.35 -3.77 2.88
N ALA A 73 -20.12 -5.00 3.36
CA ALA A 73 -20.80 -6.23 2.98
C ALA A 73 -22.15 -6.36 3.69
N SER A 74 -22.24 -5.91 4.96
CA SER A 74 -23.52 -5.76 5.67
C SER A 74 -24.50 -4.83 4.93
N LEU A 75 -23.98 -3.90 4.12
CA LEU A 75 -24.80 -3.02 3.27
C LEU A 75 -25.22 -3.66 1.94
N ARG A 76 -24.59 -4.77 1.49
CA ARG A 76 -24.72 -5.22 0.10
C ARG A 76 -25.42 -6.53 -0.20
N THR A 77 -25.51 -7.50 0.71
CA THR A 77 -26.40 -8.71 0.68
C THR A 77 -25.64 -9.97 1.09
N GLY A 78 -26.30 -10.80 1.90
CA GLY A 78 -25.78 -12.08 2.41
C GLY A 78 -25.55 -13.15 1.33
N HIS A 79 -24.28 -13.39 1.05
CA HIS A 79 -23.82 -14.66 0.47
C HIS A 79 -22.43 -14.97 1.00
N GLU A 80 -22.37 -15.94 1.91
CA GLU A 80 -21.14 -16.41 2.53
C GLU A 80 -20.48 -17.44 1.59
N ILE A 81 -19.47 -17.02 0.83
CA ILE A 81 -18.61 -17.91 0.05
C ILE A 81 -17.32 -18.05 0.86
N SER A 82 -17.14 -19.18 1.55
CA SER A 82 -15.95 -19.60 2.32
C SER A 82 -14.90 -18.48 2.51
N GLY A 83 -15.21 -17.56 3.42
CA GLY A 83 -14.66 -16.20 3.42
C GLY A 83 -13.15 -16.09 3.61
N ILE A 84 -12.47 -17.14 4.08
CA ILE A 84 -11.03 -17.11 4.38
C ILE A 84 -10.20 -17.14 3.08
N THR A 85 -10.47 -18.08 2.17
CA THR A 85 -9.70 -18.23 0.92
C THR A 85 -9.89 -17.03 -0.01
N VAL A 86 -11.12 -16.52 -0.12
CA VAL A 86 -11.44 -15.34 -0.95
C VAL A 86 -10.74 -14.08 -0.41
N ARG A 87 -10.64 -13.94 0.92
CA ARG A 87 -9.96 -12.80 1.56
C ARG A 87 -8.44 -12.86 1.39
N GLU A 88 -7.84 -14.05 1.42
CA GLU A 88 -6.40 -14.20 1.19
C GLU A 88 -6.02 -13.87 -0.27
N ASP A 89 -6.79 -14.38 -1.24
CA ASP A 89 -6.58 -14.05 -2.66
C ASP A 89 -6.78 -12.55 -2.91
N THR A 90 -7.77 -11.93 -2.26
CA THR A 90 -8.00 -10.48 -2.32
C THR A 90 -6.80 -9.72 -1.79
N LEU A 91 -6.25 -10.10 -0.62
CA LEU A 91 -5.05 -9.47 -0.07
C LEU A 91 -3.86 -9.62 -1.01
N ARG A 92 -3.64 -10.79 -1.60
CA ARG A 92 -2.56 -11.02 -2.58
C ARG A 92 -2.72 -10.13 -3.81
N VAL A 93 -3.94 -9.97 -4.32
CA VAL A 93 -4.25 -9.06 -5.44
C VAL A 93 -4.00 -7.60 -5.06
N MET A 94 -4.39 -7.18 -3.85
CA MET A 94 -4.13 -5.84 -3.36
C MET A 94 -2.63 -5.57 -3.21
N ILE A 95 -1.86 -6.50 -2.64
CA ILE A 95 -0.40 -6.40 -2.54
C ILE A 95 0.24 -6.29 -3.93
N SER A 96 -0.19 -7.14 -4.88
CA SER A 96 0.30 -7.07 -6.27
C SER A 96 -0.03 -5.74 -6.93
N SER A 97 -1.23 -5.22 -6.69
CA SER A 97 -1.65 -3.91 -7.21
C SER A 97 -0.85 -2.76 -6.59
N LEU A 98 -0.52 -2.86 -5.30
CA LEU A 98 0.27 -1.84 -4.61
C LEU A 98 1.70 -1.79 -5.15
N ARG A 99 2.31 -2.97 -5.41
CA ARG A 99 3.59 -3.08 -6.11
C ARG A 99 3.54 -2.50 -7.53
N LYS A 100 2.47 -2.73 -8.28
CA LYS A 100 2.34 -2.14 -9.63
C LYS A 100 2.27 -0.61 -9.60
N LEU A 101 1.64 -0.03 -8.58
CA LEU A 101 1.51 1.42 -8.45
C LEU A 101 2.80 2.08 -7.95
N LEU A 102 3.39 1.52 -6.89
CA LEU A 102 4.51 2.12 -6.18
C LEU A 102 5.89 1.66 -6.64
N GLY A 103 5.96 0.57 -7.39
CA GLY A 103 7.20 -0.09 -7.80
C GLY A 103 7.24 -1.55 -7.31
N PRO A 104 7.83 -2.47 -8.09
CA PRO A 104 7.82 -3.90 -7.79
C PRO A 104 8.37 -4.23 -6.40
N ASP A 105 9.38 -3.46 -5.97
CA ASP A 105 10.08 -3.63 -4.69
C ASP A 105 9.46 -2.85 -3.54
N ALA A 106 8.32 -2.17 -3.74
CA ALA A 106 7.70 -1.34 -2.70
C ALA A 106 7.20 -2.15 -1.49
N VAL A 107 6.85 -3.43 -1.69
CA VAL A 107 6.35 -4.32 -0.65
C VAL A 107 7.19 -5.60 -0.65
N LEU A 108 7.77 -5.95 0.49
CA LEU A 108 8.49 -7.20 0.71
C LEU A 108 7.52 -8.30 1.14
N THR A 109 7.78 -9.53 0.69
CA THR A 109 7.08 -10.72 1.19
C THR A 109 8.05 -11.55 2.00
N THR A 110 7.72 -11.77 3.27
CA THR A 110 8.42 -12.71 4.13
C THR A 110 7.66 -14.03 4.09
N TRP A 111 8.24 -15.03 3.42
CA TRP A 111 7.56 -16.31 3.16
C TRP A 111 7.12 -17.00 4.45
N GLY A 112 5.83 -17.35 4.55
CA GLY A 112 5.24 -17.96 5.75
C GLY A 112 4.90 -16.98 6.88
N PHE A 113 5.22 -15.68 6.75
CA PHE A 113 4.94 -14.68 7.77
C PHE A 113 3.97 -13.61 7.27
N GLY A 114 4.27 -12.92 6.17
CA GLY A 114 3.38 -11.89 5.63
C GLY A 114 4.09 -10.81 4.82
N TYR A 115 3.70 -9.55 5.02
CA TYR A 115 4.12 -8.44 4.17
C TYR A 115 4.62 -7.25 4.99
N SER A 116 5.53 -6.47 4.38
CA SER A 116 6.02 -5.21 4.92
C SER A 116 6.32 -4.22 3.78
N LEU A 117 6.27 -2.92 4.07
CA LEU A 117 6.80 -1.94 3.13
C LEU A 117 8.32 -1.98 3.12
N ASN A 118 8.91 -1.79 1.94
CA ASN A 118 10.35 -1.76 1.78
C ASN A 118 10.90 -0.35 2.12
N PRO A 119 11.67 -0.19 3.20
CA PRO A 119 12.18 1.12 3.61
C PRO A 119 13.26 1.69 2.68
N VAL A 120 13.81 0.87 1.78
CA VAL A 120 14.87 1.24 0.82
C VAL A 120 14.45 1.00 -0.63
N ALA A 121 13.15 1.02 -0.91
CA ALA A 121 12.64 0.79 -2.27
C ALA A 121 13.20 1.79 -3.29
N SER A 122 14.08 1.34 -4.18
CA SER A 122 14.42 2.12 -5.37
C SER A 122 13.46 1.81 -6.51
N THR A 123 13.29 2.77 -7.42
CA THR A 123 12.58 2.58 -8.69
C THR A 123 13.45 1.93 -9.78
N ASP A 124 14.59 1.31 -9.41
CA ASP A 124 15.51 0.64 -10.34
C ASP A 124 14.86 -0.60 -10.97
N LEU A 125 14.00 -0.35 -11.96
CA LEU A 125 13.55 -1.31 -12.95
C LEU A 125 14.61 -1.38 -14.05
N PHE A 126 15.50 -2.35 -13.97
CA PHE A 126 16.22 -2.92 -15.13
C PHE A 126 16.88 -1.92 -16.13
N GLU A 127 18.00 -1.30 -15.76
CA GLU A 127 19.06 -0.99 -16.72
C GLU A 127 20.18 -2.04 -16.60
N SER A 128 19.91 -3.26 -17.05
CA SER A 128 20.94 -4.26 -17.38
C SER A 128 20.35 -5.33 -18.31
N GLN A 129 19.83 -4.89 -19.45
CA GLN A 129 19.82 -5.69 -20.68
C GLN A 129 20.43 -4.85 -21.81
N ALA A 130 21.74 -4.64 -21.74
CA ALA A 130 22.63 -4.36 -22.87
C ALA A 130 24.05 -4.12 -22.32
N GLU A 131 24.90 -5.16 -22.32
CA GLU A 131 26.08 -5.24 -23.19
C GLU A 131 26.72 -6.64 -23.09
#